data_AF-A0A969KFG5-F1
#
_entry.id   AF-A0A969KFG5-F1
#
_cell.length_a   1.000
_cell.length_b   1.000
_cell.length_c   1.000
_cell.angle_alpha   90.00
_cell.angle_beta   90.00
_cell.angle_gamma   90.00
#
_symmetry.space_group_name_H-M   'P 1'
#
loop_
_entity.id
_entity.type
_entity.pdbx_description
1 polymer ?
#
loop_
_entity_poly.entity_id
_entity_poly.type
_entity_poly.pdbx_seq_one_letter_code
_entity_poly.pdbx_strand_id
1 'polypeptide(L)'
;MSISLAEYAGQRTNTDLPIEPAGKDFKCPFMNSQCSKIKQGYKPICSVRDTTGTIWITCKDRLCSTRKNIQLSDYQINLLHEIAKVIFTPEVTKSQVLVAREAGVKKQGLKINTVLITLWQCGKLKIKLVGLLKSFLKCKGEEKHLTRK
;
A
#
# COMPACT_ATOMS: atom_id res chain seq x y z
N MET A 1 24.19 -19.62 -1.66
CA MET A 1 22.87 -19.27 -1.10
C MET A 1 21.90 -19.11 -2.26
N SER A 2 20.94 -20.02 -2.45
CA SER A 2 19.99 -19.93 -3.56
C SER A 2 18.74 -19.21 -3.12
N ILE A 3 18.58 -17.96 -3.58
CA ILE A 3 17.32 -17.21 -3.48
C ILE A 3 16.45 -17.64 -4.66
N SER A 4 15.17 -17.92 -4.42
CA SER A 4 14.20 -18.27 -5.45
C SER A 4 13.17 -17.15 -5.65
N LEU A 5 12.55 -17.09 -6.83
CA LEU A 5 11.47 -16.14 -7.08
C LEU A 5 10.22 -16.59 -6.34
N ALA A 6 9.55 -15.67 -5.64
CA ALA A 6 8.28 -15.93 -4.96
C ALA A 6 7.08 -15.35 -5.72
N GLU A 7 7.24 -14.14 -6.27
CA GLU A 7 6.24 -13.49 -7.11
C GLU A 7 6.89 -12.82 -8.32
N TYR A 8 6.34 -13.09 -9.51
CA TYR A 8 6.77 -12.52 -10.78
C TYR A 8 5.58 -11.89 -11.50
N ALA A 9 5.72 -10.63 -11.91
CA ALA A 9 4.65 -9.81 -12.49
C ALA A 9 3.34 -9.82 -11.67
N GLY A 10 3.46 -9.98 -10.35
CA GLY A 10 2.36 -10.06 -9.40
C GLY A 10 1.64 -11.41 -9.30
N GLN A 11 2.09 -12.43 -10.03
CA GLN A 11 1.66 -13.80 -9.85
C GLN A 11 2.63 -14.54 -8.93
N ARG A 12 2.10 -15.46 -8.11
CA ARG A 12 2.95 -16.33 -7.29
C ARG A 12 3.58 -17.40 -8.17
N THR A 13 4.83 -17.75 -7.88
CA THR A 13 5.58 -18.76 -8.65
C THR A 13 5.31 -20.20 -8.18
N ASN A 14 4.62 -20.37 -7.05
CA ASN A 14 4.29 -21.68 -6.48
C ASN A 14 2.91 -22.20 -6.93
N THR A 15 2.48 -21.82 -8.13
CA THR A 15 1.25 -22.28 -8.76
C THR A 15 1.60 -23.10 -9.99
N ASP A 16 0.84 -24.14 -10.30
CA ASP A 16 1.04 -24.98 -11.50
C ASP A 16 0.60 -24.28 -12.80
N LEU A 17 0.11 -23.04 -12.71
CA LEU A 17 -0.31 -22.24 -13.84
C LEU A 17 0.90 -21.56 -14.51
N PRO A 18 0.88 -21.40 -15.85
CA PRO A 18 1.84 -20.57 -16.55
C PRO A 18 1.89 -19.16 -15.97
N ILE A 19 3.11 -18.62 -15.80
CA ILE A 19 3.30 -17.28 -15.27
C ILE A 19 3.00 -16.26 -16.38
N GLU A 20 1.89 -15.54 -16.23
CA GLU A 20 1.50 -14.42 -17.06
C GLU A 20 1.55 -13.11 -16.25
N PRO A 21 1.52 -11.92 -16.88
CA PRO A 21 1.36 -10.69 -16.13
C PRO A 21 0.01 -10.67 -15.40
N ALA A 22 0.01 -10.55 -14.07
CA ALA A 22 -1.24 -10.34 -13.35
C ALA A 22 -1.74 -8.92 -13.57
N GLY A 23 -2.90 -8.77 -14.22
CA GLY A 23 -3.61 -7.51 -14.38
C GLY A 23 -4.10 -7.25 -15.81
N LYS A 24 -5.22 -6.54 -15.95
CA LYS A 24 -5.73 -6.11 -17.26
C LYS A 24 -4.74 -5.13 -17.91
N ASP A 25 -4.45 -5.30 -19.19
CA ASP A 25 -3.59 -4.42 -20.00
C ASP A 25 -2.16 -4.23 -19.44
N PHE A 26 -1.55 -5.27 -18.86
CA PHE A 26 -0.21 -5.21 -18.25
C PHE A 26 -0.06 -4.20 -17.09
N LYS A 27 -1.18 -3.82 -16.46
CA LYS A 27 -1.16 -3.00 -15.24
C LYS A 27 -0.69 -3.84 -14.06
N CYS A 28 0.05 -3.22 -13.16
CA CYS A 28 0.47 -3.86 -11.92
C CYS A 28 -0.78 -4.23 -11.09
N PRO A 29 -0.86 -5.44 -10.50
CA PRO A 29 -2.04 -5.80 -9.71
C PRO A 29 -2.05 -5.10 -8.34
N PHE A 30 -0.88 -4.62 -7.89
CA PHE A 30 -0.74 -3.91 -6.60
C PHE A 30 -0.88 -2.39 -6.72
N MET A 31 -0.98 -1.87 -7.95
CA MET A 31 -1.02 -0.44 -8.23
C MET A 31 -1.74 -0.23 -9.57
N ASN A 32 -2.73 0.65 -9.65
CA ASN A 32 -3.47 0.96 -10.89
C ASN A 32 -2.64 1.73 -11.94
N SER A 33 -1.42 1.28 -12.23
CA SER A 33 -0.49 1.83 -13.22
C SER A 33 0.42 0.71 -13.74
N GLN A 34 1.13 0.95 -14.84
CA GLN A 34 2.16 0.01 -15.31
C GLN A 34 3.23 -0.25 -14.24
N CYS A 35 3.78 -1.47 -14.24
CA CYS A 35 4.88 -1.84 -13.35
C CYS A 35 6.10 -0.95 -13.60
N SER A 36 6.63 -0.32 -12.54
CA SER A 36 7.80 0.56 -12.68
C SER A 36 9.05 -0.19 -13.12
N LYS A 37 9.20 -1.47 -12.74
CA LYS A 37 10.34 -2.31 -13.13
C LYS A 37 10.31 -2.59 -14.64
N ILE A 38 9.15 -2.97 -15.18
CA ILE A 38 8.96 -3.19 -16.62
C ILE A 38 9.25 -1.91 -17.40
N LYS A 39 8.70 -0.77 -16.96
CA LYS A 39 8.94 0.53 -17.61
C LYS A 39 10.43 0.90 -17.67
N GLN A 40 11.23 0.42 -16.73
CA GLN A 40 12.67 0.63 -16.65
C GLN A 40 13.49 -0.48 -17.33
N GLY A 41 12.87 -1.46 -17.98
CA GLY A 41 13.55 -2.60 -18.60
C GLY A 41 14.03 -3.69 -17.62
N TYR A 42 13.66 -3.59 -16.34
CA TYR A 42 13.99 -4.59 -15.33
C TYR A 42 12.99 -5.74 -15.31
N LYS A 43 13.45 -6.91 -14.82
CA LYS A 43 12.57 -8.05 -14.56
C LYS A 43 11.51 -7.69 -13.50
N PRO A 44 10.22 -8.02 -13.72
CA PRO A 44 9.11 -7.65 -12.83
C PRO A 44 9.02 -8.53 -11.58
N ILE A 45 10.10 -8.64 -10.82
CA ILE A 45 10.15 -9.43 -9.58
C ILE A 45 9.44 -8.64 -8.47
N CYS A 46 8.43 -9.21 -7.84
CA CYS A 46 7.68 -8.55 -6.76
C CYS A 46 8.19 -8.96 -5.38
N SER A 47 8.52 -10.23 -5.22
CA SER A 47 9.10 -10.79 -4.00
C SER A 47 9.96 -12.02 -4.31
N VAL A 48 10.89 -12.31 -3.40
CA VAL A 48 11.78 -13.47 -3.47
C VAL A 48 11.64 -14.30 -2.20
N ARG A 49 12.05 -15.55 -2.26
CA ARG A 49 12.03 -16.49 -1.14
C ARG A 49 13.45 -16.93 -0.85
N ASP A 50 13.85 -16.87 0.41
CA ASP A 50 15.14 -17.42 0.84
C ASP A 50 15.06 -18.94 1.05
N THR A 51 16.19 -19.55 1.45
CA THR A 51 16.28 -20.99 1.67
C THR A 51 15.44 -21.49 2.84
N THR A 52 15.00 -20.60 3.75
CA THR A 52 14.12 -20.94 4.88
C THR A 52 12.64 -20.90 4.51
N GLY A 53 12.32 -20.41 3.31
CA GLY A 53 10.94 -20.20 2.88
C GLY A 53 10.41 -18.80 3.19
N THR A 54 11.19 -17.93 3.82
CA THR A 54 10.79 -16.56 4.17
C THR A 54 10.69 -15.70 2.91
N ILE A 55 9.59 -14.96 2.79
CA ILE A 55 9.32 -14.08 1.64
C ILE A 55 9.85 -12.68 1.92
N TRP A 56 10.69 -12.19 1.02
CA TRP A 56 11.25 -10.85 1.03
C TRP A 56 10.61 -10.03 -0.08
N ILE A 57 9.92 -8.95 0.29
CA ILE A 57 9.26 -8.06 -0.68
C ILE A 57 10.30 -7.10 -1.27
N THR A 58 10.46 -7.13 -2.59
CA THR A 58 11.46 -6.31 -3.31
C THR A 58 10.83 -5.20 -4.16
N CYS A 59 9.50 -5.10 -4.15
CA CYS A 59 8.76 -4.10 -4.91
C CYS A 59 7.98 -3.16 -3.97
N LYS A 60 8.25 -1.86 -4.04
CA LYS A 60 7.53 -0.85 -3.24
C LYS A 60 6.02 -0.82 -3.53
N ASP A 61 5.61 -1.16 -4.76
CA ASP A 61 4.20 -1.20 -5.13
C ASP A 61 3.50 -2.37 -4.40
N ARG A 62 4.21 -3.49 -4.16
CA ARG A 62 3.72 -4.61 -3.35
C ARG A 62 3.56 -4.23 -1.87
N LEU A 63 4.37 -3.30 -1.37
CA LEU A 63 4.26 -2.72 -0.02
C LEU A 63 3.17 -1.65 0.11
N CYS A 64 2.24 -1.54 -0.84
CA CYS A 64 1.14 -0.56 -0.80
C CYS A 64 1.59 0.91 -0.89
N SER A 65 2.67 1.20 -1.62
CA SER A 65 3.04 2.60 -1.89
C SER A 65 1.92 3.35 -2.60
N THR A 66 1.78 4.65 -2.36
CA THR A 66 0.76 5.50 -3.02
C THR A 66 1.43 6.51 -3.95
N ARG A 67 0.74 6.94 -5.02
CA ARG A 67 1.27 7.91 -6.01
C ARG A 67 0.30 9.05 -6.21
N LYS A 68 0.83 10.24 -6.54
CA LYS A 68 -0.01 11.40 -6.91
C LYS A 68 -0.78 11.06 -8.19
N ASN A 69 -2.07 11.41 -8.22
CA ASN A 69 -2.96 11.32 -9.38
C ASN A 69 -3.24 9.89 -9.88
N ILE A 70 -2.98 8.87 -9.06
CA ILE A 70 -3.35 7.48 -9.35
C ILE A 70 -4.34 7.03 -8.28
N GLN A 71 -5.49 6.51 -8.70
CA GLN A 71 -6.48 5.93 -7.79
C GLN A 71 -5.94 4.65 -7.17
N LEU A 72 -6.33 4.37 -5.91
CA LEU A 72 -5.94 3.15 -5.22
C LEU A 72 -6.51 1.92 -5.95
N SER A 73 -5.69 0.87 -6.05
CA SER A 73 -6.11 -0.46 -6.50
C SER A 73 -6.94 -1.17 -5.43
N ASP A 74 -7.71 -2.18 -5.85
CA ASP A 74 -8.45 -3.03 -4.92
C ASP A 74 -7.54 -3.71 -3.91
N TYR A 75 -6.33 -4.10 -4.33
CA TYR A 75 -5.28 -4.61 -3.45
C TYR A 75 -4.95 -3.61 -2.33
N GLN A 76 -4.69 -2.35 -2.68
CA GLN A 76 -4.36 -1.30 -1.72
C GLN A 76 -5.53 -1.03 -0.77
N ILE A 77 -6.76 -0.93 -1.30
CA ILE A 77 -7.96 -0.69 -0.51
C ILE A 77 -8.17 -1.81 0.51
N ASN A 78 -8.07 -3.05 0.08
CA ASN A 78 -8.26 -4.21 0.95
C ASN A 78 -7.17 -4.29 2.02
N LEU A 79 -5.89 -4.12 1.64
CA LEU A 79 -4.79 -4.17 2.58
C LEU A 79 -4.86 -3.05 3.64
N LEU A 80 -5.18 -1.81 3.21
CA LEU A 80 -5.35 -0.69 4.12
C LEU A 80 -6.55 -0.87 5.06
N HIS A 81 -7.62 -1.50 4.59
CA HIS A 81 -8.77 -1.85 5.40
C HIS A 81 -8.41 -2.88 6.49
N GLU A 82 -7.68 -3.93 6.14
CA GLU A 82 -7.19 -4.92 7.11
C GLU A 82 -6.26 -4.28 8.15
N ILE A 83 -5.36 -3.38 7.72
CA ILE A 83 -4.53 -2.60 8.65
C ILE A 83 -5.40 -1.72 9.56
N ALA A 84 -6.42 -1.06 9.02
CA ALA A 84 -7.31 -0.21 9.80
C ALA A 84 -8.09 -0.99 10.86
N LYS A 85 -8.55 -2.21 10.55
CA LYS A 85 -9.20 -3.09 11.53
C LYS A 85 -8.31 -3.39 12.73
N VAL A 86 -7.02 -3.65 12.47
CA VAL A 86 -6.03 -3.93 13.52
C VAL A 86 -5.72 -2.69 14.36
N ILE A 87 -5.62 -1.51 13.75
CA ILE A 87 -5.19 -0.28 14.42
C ILE A 87 -6.32 0.39 15.21
N PHE A 88 -7.55 0.27 14.72
CA PHE A 88 -8.70 0.96 15.26
C PHE A 88 -9.70 -0.02 15.86
N THR A 89 -10.64 -0.54 15.07
CA THR A 89 -11.63 -1.54 15.51
C THR A 89 -12.01 -2.48 14.36
N PRO A 90 -12.43 -3.72 14.66
CA PRO A 90 -12.83 -4.69 13.62
C PRO A 90 -14.03 -4.27 12.77
N GLU A 91 -14.93 -3.41 13.28
CA GLU A 91 -16.16 -2.99 12.59
C GLU A 91 -15.94 -1.83 11.60
N VAL A 92 -14.71 -1.35 11.45
CA VAL A 92 -14.36 -0.32 10.48
C VAL A 92 -14.81 -0.75 9.09
N THR A 93 -15.52 0.12 8.37
CA THR A 93 -15.88 -0.11 6.97
C THR A 93 -14.89 0.57 6.03
N LYS A 94 -14.79 0.08 4.78
CA LYS A 94 -13.85 0.62 3.78
C LYS A 94 -14.05 2.12 3.52
N SER A 95 -15.29 2.61 3.59
CA SER A 95 -15.61 4.04 3.38
C SER A 95 -15.16 4.95 4.52
N GLN A 96 -14.91 4.39 5.71
CA GLN A 96 -14.40 5.13 6.87
C GLN A 96 -12.87 5.28 6.85
N VAL A 97 -12.17 4.50 6.03
CA VAL A 97 -10.71 4.50 5.92
C VAL A 97 -10.30 5.56 4.90
N LEU A 98 -9.72 6.64 5.41
CA LEU A 98 -9.16 7.70 4.58
C LEU A 98 -7.63 7.60 4.59
N VAL A 99 -7.05 7.77 3.41
CA VAL A 99 -5.60 7.72 3.20
C VAL A 99 -5.13 9.11 2.88
N ALA A 100 -4.45 9.73 3.84
CA ALA A 100 -3.68 10.93 3.57
C ALA A 100 -2.29 10.55 3.06
N ARG A 101 -1.84 11.30 2.06
CA ARG A 101 -0.53 11.10 1.41
C ARG A 101 0.59 11.19 2.43
N GLU A 102 1.75 10.65 2.06
CA GLU A 102 3.01 10.85 2.78
C GLU A 102 3.20 12.33 3.10
N ALA A 103 2.98 12.67 4.37
CA ALA A 103 3.21 14.01 4.88
C ALA A 103 4.59 14.01 5.54
N GLY A 104 5.42 14.99 5.17
CA GLY A 104 6.68 15.22 5.84
C GLY A 104 6.42 15.66 7.26
N VAL A 105 6.58 14.77 8.23
CA VAL A 105 6.55 15.14 9.64
C VAL A 105 7.93 15.69 9.98
N LYS A 106 8.00 16.99 10.29
CA LYS A 106 9.22 17.60 10.85
C LYS A 106 9.21 17.36 12.35
N LYS A 107 10.03 16.43 12.83
CA LYS A 107 10.33 16.28 14.26
C LYS A 107 11.84 16.38 14.44
N GLN A 108 12.29 17.38 15.19
CA GLN A 108 13.70 17.55 15.58
C GLN A 108 14.72 17.38 14.43
N GLY A 109 14.47 18.02 13.28
CA GLY A 109 15.41 17.99 12.14
C GLY A 109 15.32 16.78 11.21
N LEU A 110 14.60 15.72 11.57
CA LEU A 110 14.34 14.57 10.69
C LEU A 110 13.06 14.78 9.87
N LYS A 111 13.17 14.59 8.55
CA LYS A 111 12.03 14.50 7.63
C LYS A 111 11.61 13.05 7.52
N ILE A 112 10.47 12.70 8.09
CA ILE A 112 9.88 11.37 7.95
C ILE A 112 8.68 11.47 7.02
N ASN A 113 8.65 10.64 5.97
CA ASN A 113 7.50 10.48 5.11
C ASN A 113 6.64 9.34 5.67
N THR A 114 5.40 9.63 6.07
CA THR A 114 4.50 8.64 6.69
C THR A 114 3.14 8.63 6.03
N VAL A 115 2.61 7.43 5.74
CA VAL A 115 1.23 7.25 5.29
C VAL A 115 0.30 7.41 6.49
N LEU A 116 -0.65 8.34 6.38
CA LEU A 116 -1.63 8.63 7.43
C LEU A 116 -2.91 7.87 7.12
N ILE A 117 -3.28 6.93 7.99
CA ILE A 117 -4.59 6.29 7.96
C ILE A 117 -5.47 7.02 8.98
N THR A 118 -6.56 7.60 8.51
CA THR A 118 -7.52 8.30 9.38
C THR A 118 -8.86 7.62 9.32
N LEU A 119 -9.53 7.55 10.47
CA LEU A 119 -10.92 7.12 10.55
C LEU A 119 -11.84 8.31 10.70
N TRP A 120 -12.89 8.30 9.89
CA TRP A 120 -14.01 9.20 10.08
C TRP A 120 -15.13 8.47 10.83
N GLN A 121 -15.36 8.84 12.09
CA GLN A 121 -16.49 8.36 12.89
C GLN A 121 -17.28 9.55 13.43
N CYS A 122 -18.55 9.66 13.03
CA CYS A 122 -19.57 10.48 13.69
C CYS A 122 -19.13 11.94 13.97
N GLY A 123 -18.72 12.68 12.93
CA GLY A 123 -18.35 14.09 13.05
C GLY A 123 -17.03 14.38 13.79
N LYS A 124 -16.27 13.35 14.21
CA LYS A 124 -14.94 13.49 14.82
C LYS A 124 -13.90 12.71 14.02
N LEU A 125 -12.88 13.42 13.53
CA LEU A 125 -11.75 12.81 12.83
C LEU A 125 -10.80 12.19 13.86
N LYS A 126 -10.63 10.86 13.86
CA LYS A 126 -9.61 10.17 14.67
C LYS A 126 -8.40 9.89 13.78
N ILE A 127 -7.28 10.53 14.10
CA ILE A 127 -6.00 10.36 13.40
C ILE A 127 -5.13 9.42 14.24
N LYS A 128 -4.72 8.27 13.69
CA LYS A 128 -3.61 7.47 14.23
C LYS A 128 -2.52 7.37 13.16
N LEU A 129 -1.32 7.84 13.49
CA LEU A 129 -0.16 7.63 12.62
C LEU A 129 0.19 6.14 12.58
N VAL A 130 0.28 5.59 11.37
CA VAL A 130 0.85 4.27 11.14
C VAL A 130 2.33 4.46 10.78
N GLY A 131 3.13 4.64 11.82
CA GLY A 131 4.57 4.84 11.73
C GLY A 131 5.11 5.15 13.12
N LEU A 132 5.55 4.11 13.83
CA LEU A 132 6.37 4.03 15.06
C LEU A 132 6.31 5.11 16.16
N LEU A 133 5.43 6.11 16.13
CA LEU A 133 5.39 7.17 17.12
C LEU A 133 3.98 7.76 17.25
N LYS A 134 3.41 7.54 18.45
CA LYS A 134 2.22 8.21 18.95
C LYS A 134 2.43 9.72 18.91
N SER A 135 1.73 10.43 18.02
CA SER A 135 1.49 11.87 18.18
C SER A 135 0.12 12.21 17.59
N PHE A 136 -0.75 12.78 18.41
CA PHE A 136 -1.99 13.43 17.98
C PHE A 136 -1.63 14.70 17.20
N LEU A 137 -2.07 14.81 15.94
CA LEU A 137 -1.97 16.04 15.15
C LEU A 137 -3.38 16.52 14.80
N LYS A 138 -3.63 17.82 15.01
CA LYS A 138 -4.88 18.51 14.73
C LYS A 138 -4.84 18.95 13.25
N CYS A 139 -5.62 18.31 12.38
CA CYS A 139 -5.72 18.72 10.97
C CYS A 139 -6.74 19.85 10.79
N LYS A 140 -6.33 20.97 10.18
CA LYS A 140 -7.22 21.89 9.47
C LYS A 140 -7.67 21.19 8.18
N GLY A 141 -8.99 21.13 7.97
CA GLY A 141 -9.61 20.34 6.92
C GLY A 141 -9.37 20.89 5.52
N GLU A 142 -9.07 19.98 4.59
CA GLU A 142 -9.56 20.05 3.22
C GLU A 142 -10.16 18.67 2.89
N GLU A 143 -11.48 18.66 2.70
CA GLU A 143 -12.26 17.48 2.36
C GLU A 143 -11.92 17.02 0.94
N LYS A 144 -11.44 15.79 0.80
CA LYS A 144 -11.53 15.07 -0.47
C LYS A 144 -12.26 13.77 -0.20
N HIS A 145 -13.59 13.86 -0.24
CA HIS A 145 -14.47 12.69 -0.27
C HIS A 145 -14.08 11.80 -1.45
N LEU A 146 -13.95 10.48 -1.19
CA LEU A 146 -13.91 9.45 -2.23
C LEU A 146 -15.28 9.41 -2.92
N THR A 147 -15.50 10.30 -3.88
CA THR A 147 -16.62 10.17 -4.82
C THR A 147 -16.12 9.53 -6.10
N ARG A 148 -16.76 8.41 -6.46
CA ARG A 148 -16.80 7.89 -7.82
C ARG A 148 -17.26 9.03 -8.74
N LYS A 149 -16.47 9.34 -9.75
CA LYS A 149 -16.93 9.86 -11.04
C LYS A 149 -16.27 9.02 -12.12
#